data_AF-A0A9N9K2L0-F1
#
_entry.id   AF-A0A9N9K2L0-F1
#
_cell.length_a   1.000
_cell.length_b   1.000
_cell.length_c   1.000
_cell.angle_alpha   90.00
_cell.angle_beta   90.00
_cell.angle_gamma   90.00
#
_symmetry.space_group_name_H-M   'P 1'
#
loop_
_entity.id
_entity.type
_entity.pdbx_description
1 polymer ?
#
loop_
_entity_poly.entity_id
_entity_poly.type
_entity_poly.pdbx_seq_one_letter_code
_entity_poly.pdbx_strand_id
1 'polypeptide(L)'
;MTDNNHLKNPLAPVTAAVSKIASSNVVQGTRNLLFHRIHNTKESKEVFADYVAIIRTKPFSKLSQLEKEISRKKLEDTCRNLLTRLHRVGLKYEVRRGADDLIFVFILCPLDRLKQEFDRSRIHDWLVGVRIRDLDEDRDVPLTDSERLRLVYEIITNPLNEGGA
;
A
#
# COMPACT_ATOMS: atom_id res chain seq x y z
N MET A 1 -7.63 -23.60 33.63
CA MET A 1 -7.84 -22.21 33.18
C MET A 1 -6.66 -21.85 32.32
N THR A 2 -6.80 -22.02 31.00
CA THR A 2 -5.71 -21.81 30.03
C THR A 2 -6.16 -20.71 29.08
N ASP A 3 -5.71 -19.49 29.34
CA ASP A 3 -5.88 -18.34 28.45
C ASP A 3 -4.89 -18.43 27.29
N ASN A 4 -5.38 -18.91 26.14
CA ASN A 4 -4.65 -18.89 24.88
C ASN A 4 -4.73 -17.49 24.26
N ASN A 5 -3.72 -16.68 24.55
CA ASN A 5 -3.47 -15.42 23.86
C ASN A 5 -3.24 -15.67 22.35
N HIS A 6 -4.23 -15.28 21.56
CA HIS A 6 -4.22 -15.36 20.11
C HIS A 6 -3.26 -14.31 19.54
N LEU A 7 -2.00 -14.69 19.35
CA LEU A 7 -1.03 -13.92 18.59
C LEU A 7 -1.53 -13.85 17.13
N LYS A 8 -2.16 -12.73 16.76
CA LYS A 8 -2.59 -12.48 15.37
C LYS A 8 -1.34 -12.48 14.49
N ASN A 9 -1.20 -13.53 13.68
CA ASN A 9 -0.08 -13.70 12.76
C ASN A 9 0.01 -12.48 11.81
N PRO A 10 1.08 -11.67 11.84
CA PRO A 10 1.18 -10.41 11.07
C PRO A 10 1.18 -10.62 9.55
N LEU A 11 1.42 -11.86 9.07
CA LEU A 11 1.37 -12.21 7.64
C LEU A 11 0.00 -12.74 7.18
N ALA A 12 -0.96 -12.97 8.07
CA ALA A 12 -2.30 -13.41 7.70
C ALA A 12 -2.99 -12.54 6.60
N PRO A 13 -2.94 -11.19 6.65
CA PRO A 13 -3.55 -10.36 5.61
C PRO A 13 -2.81 -10.46 4.26
N VAL A 14 -1.48 -10.57 4.26
CA VAL A 14 -0.66 -10.72 3.05
C VAL A 14 -1.00 -12.04 2.35
N THR A 15 -1.00 -13.14 3.11
CA THR A 15 -1.27 -14.48 2.57
C THR A 15 -2.69 -14.58 2.02
N ALA A 16 -3.68 -13.96 2.68
CA ALA A 16 -5.07 -13.92 2.22
C ALA A 16 -5.27 -13.04 0.97
N ALA A 17 -4.45 -12.01 0.76
CA ALA A 17 -4.47 -11.21 -0.46
C ALA A 17 -3.84 -11.98 -1.63
N VAL A 18 -2.72 -12.66 -1.40
CA VAL A 18 -2.01 -13.45 -2.43
C VAL A 18 -2.85 -14.66 -2.88
N SER A 19 -3.50 -15.37 -1.95
CA SER A 19 -4.34 -16.53 -2.29
C SER A 19 -5.55 -16.16 -3.15
N LYS A 20 -6.07 -14.94 -3.01
CA LYS A 20 -7.11 -14.43 -3.89
C LYS A 20 -6.60 -14.29 -5.32
N ILE A 21 -5.43 -13.71 -5.55
CA ILE A 21 -4.86 -13.51 -6.91
C ILE A 21 -4.82 -14.82 -7.71
N ALA A 22 -4.56 -15.95 -7.05
CA ALA A 22 -4.46 -17.27 -7.67
C ALA A 22 -5.80 -17.87 -8.16
N SER A 23 -6.94 -17.38 -7.67
CA SER A 23 -8.26 -17.90 -8.03
C SER A 23 -8.82 -17.14 -9.24
N SER A 24 -9.39 -17.85 -10.21
CA SER A 24 -9.94 -17.28 -11.46
C SER A 24 -11.20 -16.44 -11.27
N ASN A 25 -11.83 -16.48 -10.09
CA ASN A 25 -12.99 -15.69 -9.73
C ASN A 25 -12.67 -14.88 -8.47
N VAL A 26 -12.23 -13.63 -8.63
CA VAL A 26 -11.92 -12.72 -7.51
C VAL A 26 -12.68 -11.43 -7.71
N VAL A 27 -13.99 -11.55 -7.59
CA VAL A 27 -14.78 -10.47 -7.01
C VAL A 27 -15.30 -11.07 -5.72
N GLN A 28 -15.02 -10.39 -4.60
CA GLN A 28 -15.39 -10.72 -3.23
C GLN A 28 -14.40 -11.60 -2.45
N GLY A 29 -13.96 -11.04 -1.32
CA GLY A 29 -13.29 -11.83 -0.29
C GLY A 29 -12.48 -11.05 0.73
N THR A 30 -12.41 -9.72 0.70
CA THR A 30 -11.81 -8.94 1.81
C THR A 30 -12.95 -8.23 2.50
N ARG A 31 -13.35 -8.74 3.67
CA ARG A 31 -14.51 -8.28 4.46
C ARG A 31 -14.42 -6.83 4.97
N ASN A 32 -13.45 -6.03 4.54
CA ASN A 32 -13.35 -4.60 4.79
C ASN A 32 -12.95 -3.91 3.48
N LEU A 33 -13.94 -3.37 2.77
CA LEU A 33 -13.77 -2.56 1.56
C LEU A 33 -13.13 -1.22 1.98
N LEU A 34 -11.97 -0.84 1.42
CA LEU A 34 -11.26 0.40 1.79
C LEU A 34 -11.38 1.52 0.74
N PHE A 35 -11.51 1.19 -0.55
CA PHE A 35 -11.50 2.17 -1.65
C PHE A 35 -12.83 2.37 -2.37
N HIS A 36 -13.93 2.03 -1.71
CA HIS A 36 -15.25 2.43 -2.17
C HIS A 36 -16.02 2.93 -0.96
N ARG A 37 -16.32 4.24 -0.96
CA ARG A 37 -17.30 4.95 -0.13
C ARG A 37 -17.58 4.24 1.20
N ILE A 38 -16.77 4.54 2.22
CA ILE A 38 -17.17 4.23 3.59
C ILE A 38 -18.36 5.16 3.90
N HIS A 39 -19.57 4.67 3.70
CA HIS A 39 -20.76 5.25 4.33
C HIS A 39 -20.66 4.93 5.82
N ASN A 40 -19.82 5.67 6.55
CA ASN A 40 -19.91 5.70 8.00
C ASN A 40 -21.08 6.63 8.33
N THR A 41 -22.04 6.11 9.09
CA THR A 41 -23.37 6.67 9.37
C THR A 41 -23.40 8.02 10.12
N LYS A 42 -22.31 8.78 10.17
CA LYS A 42 -22.28 10.15 10.70
C LYS A 42 -21.42 11.16 9.92
N GLU A 43 -20.38 10.74 9.19
CA GLU A 43 -19.62 11.63 8.30
C GLU A 43 -19.04 10.82 7.12
N SER A 44 -19.47 11.16 5.91
CA SER A 44 -19.05 10.47 4.68
C SER A 44 -17.71 11.02 4.21
N LYS A 45 -16.58 10.49 4.69
CA LYS A 45 -15.27 10.79 4.09
C LYS A 45 -14.96 9.75 3.00
N GLU A 46 -14.95 10.20 1.76
CA GLU A 46 -14.47 9.40 0.63
C GLU A 46 -12.96 9.21 0.77
N VAL A 47 -12.52 7.95 0.89
CA VAL A 47 -11.10 7.59 0.97
C VAL A 47 -10.65 7.08 -0.39
N PHE A 48 -9.78 7.84 -1.05
CA PHE A 48 -9.19 7.48 -2.34
C PHE A 48 -7.82 6.83 -2.14
N ALA A 49 -7.40 5.98 -3.08
CA ALA A 49 -6.03 5.49 -3.12
C ALA A 49 -5.10 6.64 -3.51
N ASP A 50 -3.93 6.70 -2.88
CA ASP A 50 -2.88 7.68 -3.21
C ASP A 50 -2.12 7.26 -4.47
N TYR A 51 -1.80 5.96 -4.59
CA TYR A 51 -1.08 5.39 -5.72
C TYR A 51 -1.69 4.07 -6.18
N VAL A 52 -1.44 3.72 -7.44
CA VAL A 52 -1.75 2.40 -8.00
C VAL A 52 -0.49 1.81 -8.61
N ALA A 53 0.01 0.72 -8.04
CA ALA A 53 1.07 -0.06 -8.65
C ALA A 53 0.47 -1.10 -9.61
N ILE A 54 1.03 -1.19 -10.81
CA ILE A 54 0.56 -2.11 -11.86
C ILE A 54 1.59 -3.20 -12.04
N ILE A 55 1.20 -4.45 -11.79
CA ILE A 55 2.02 -5.62 -12.07
C ILE A 55 1.54 -6.20 -13.39
N ARG A 56 2.43 -6.21 -14.39
CA ARG A 56 2.17 -6.80 -15.70
C ARG A 56 2.74 -8.22 -15.75
N THR A 57 1.93 -9.18 -16.18
CA THR A 57 2.34 -10.56 -16.45
C THR A 57 2.15 -10.89 -17.93
N LYS A 58 2.73 -11.98 -18.41
CA LYS A 58 2.37 -12.49 -19.74
C LYS A 58 0.92 -12.99 -19.71
N PRO A 59 0.13 -12.75 -20.76
CA PRO A 59 -1.24 -13.26 -20.81
C PRO A 59 -1.21 -14.78 -20.75
N PHE A 60 -1.85 -15.35 -19.72
CA PHE A 60 -1.84 -16.79 -19.48
C PHE A 60 -2.46 -17.57 -20.65
N SER A 61 -3.32 -16.95 -21.46
CA SER A 61 -3.95 -17.56 -22.63
C SER A 61 -2.97 -18.04 -23.71
N LYS A 62 -1.76 -17.44 -23.80
CA LYS A 62 -0.76 -17.75 -24.83
C LYS A 62 0.33 -18.73 -24.40
N LEU A 63 0.27 -19.23 -23.16
CA LEU A 63 1.35 -20.00 -22.54
C LEU A 63 1.04 -21.50 -22.45
N SER A 64 2.08 -22.32 -22.56
CA SER A 64 2.04 -23.75 -22.24
C SER A 64 1.73 -23.98 -20.76
N GLN A 65 1.22 -25.15 -20.40
CA GLN A 65 0.85 -25.49 -19.02
C GLN A 65 2.02 -25.33 -18.03
N LEU A 66 3.24 -25.70 -18.46
CA LEU A 66 4.44 -25.54 -17.65
C LEU A 66 4.81 -24.06 -17.44
N GLU A 67 4.69 -23.25 -18.49
CA GLU A 67 5.00 -21.81 -18.44
C GLU A 67 3.98 -21.03 -17.61
N LYS A 68 2.71 -21.45 -17.62
CA LYS A 68 1.65 -20.93 -16.76
C LYS A 68 2.00 -21.11 -15.28
N GLU A 69 2.45 -22.30 -14.89
CA GLU A 69 2.81 -22.61 -13.50
C GLU A 69 3.99 -21.75 -13.02
N ILE A 70 5.05 -21.66 -13.83
CA ILE A 70 6.24 -20.85 -13.52
C ILE A 70 5.86 -19.37 -13.39
N SER A 71 5.07 -18.85 -14.33
CA SER A 71 4.65 -17.45 -14.32
C SER A 71 3.74 -17.14 -13.14
N ARG A 72 2.84 -18.07 -12.77
CA ARG A 72 1.97 -17.94 -11.60
C ARG A 72 2.78 -17.88 -10.31
N LYS A 73 3.73 -18.80 -10.12
CA LYS A 73 4.59 -18.81 -8.94
C LYS A 73 5.40 -17.51 -8.83
N LYS A 74 6.03 -17.08 -9.94
CA LYS A 74 6.77 -15.81 -9.98
C LYS A 74 5.88 -14.61 -9.62
N LEU A 75 4.65 -14.59 -10.13
CA LEU A 75 3.68 -13.54 -9.85
C LEU A 75 3.27 -13.52 -8.38
N GLU A 76 2.99 -14.69 -7.79
CA GLU A 76 2.69 -14.82 -6.36
C GLU A 76 3.84 -14.33 -5.48
N ASP A 77 5.07 -14.71 -5.81
CA ASP A 77 6.25 -14.28 -5.06
C ASP A 77 6.49 -12.77 -5.19
N THR A 78 6.31 -12.22 -6.40
CA THR A 78 6.42 -10.77 -6.65
C THR A 78 5.37 -10.00 -5.84
N CYS A 79 4.12 -10.45 -5.86
CA CYS A 79 3.03 -9.84 -5.10
C CYS A 79 3.31 -9.95 -3.60
N ARG A 80 3.68 -11.13 -3.10
CA ARG A 80 3.97 -11.35 -1.68
C ARG A 80 5.08 -10.42 -1.18
N ASN A 81 6.16 -10.28 -1.95
CA ASN A 81 7.26 -9.38 -1.61
C ASN A 81 6.79 -7.92 -1.56
N LEU A 82 6.11 -7.44 -2.60
CA LEU A 82 5.58 -6.07 -2.65
C LEU A 82 4.64 -5.79 -1.47
N LEU A 83 3.66 -6.66 -1.23
CA LEU A 83 2.67 -6.46 -0.16
C LEU A 83 3.32 -6.51 1.24
N THR A 84 4.35 -7.33 1.43
CA THR A 84 5.10 -7.38 2.68
C THR A 84 5.85 -6.07 2.94
N ARG A 85 6.49 -5.53 1.89
CA ARG A 85 7.20 -4.25 1.94
C ARG A 85 6.26 -3.08 2.26
N LEU A 86 5.15 -2.97 1.53
CA LEU A 86 4.12 -1.96 1.78
C LEU A 86 3.55 -2.05 3.21
N HIS A 87 3.26 -3.26 3.69
CA HIS A 87 2.79 -3.47 5.05
C HIS A 87 3.83 -3.01 6.08
N ARG A 88 5.11 -3.31 5.86
CA ARG A 88 6.22 -2.98 6.78
C ARG A 88 6.35 -1.47 7.00
N VAL A 89 6.13 -0.66 5.97
CA VAL A 89 6.17 0.82 6.08
C VAL A 89 4.85 1.45 6.53
N GLY A 90 3.86 0.64 6.90
CA GLY A 90 2.57 1.10 7.42
C GLY A 90 1.58 1.56 6.35
N LEU A 91 1.82 1.22 5.07
CA LEU A 91 0.88 1.50 3.99
C LEU A 91 -0.23 0.44 3.95
N LYS A 92 -1.44 0.89 3.64
CA LYS A 92 -2.59 0.03 3.36
C LYS A 92 -2.66 -0.25 1.88
N TYR A 93 -3.17 -1.42 1.51
CA TYR A 93 -3.31 -1.78 0.10
C TYR A 93 -4.54 -2.64 -0.18
N GLU A 94 -4.97 -2.62 -1.43
CA GLU A 94 -5.99 -3.50 -1.98
C GLU A 94 -5.51 -4.02 -3.34
N VAL A 95 -5.58 -5.33 -3.54
CA VAL A 95 -5.22 -5.95 -4.81
C VAL A 95 -6.47 -6.28 -5.61
N ARG A 96 -6.50 -5.83 -6.87
CA ARG A 96 -7.55 -6.15 -7.84
C ARG A 96 -6.95 -6.80 -9.07
N ARG A 97 -7.60 -7.85 -9.55
CA ARG A 97 -7.25 -8.46 -10.84
C ARG A 97 -7.87 -7.63 -11.96
N GLY A 98 -7.05 -7.25 -12.93
CA GLY A 98 -7.48 -6.60 -14.16
C GLY A 98 -7.76 -7.62 -15.26
N ALA A 99 -7.40 -7.27 -16.49
CA ALA A 99 -7.31 -8.23 -17.59
C ALA A 99 -6.32 -9.37 -17.26
N ASP A 100 -6.28 -10.41 -18.10
CA ASP A 100 -5.48 -11.63 -17.88
C ASP A 100 -3.98 -11.36 -17.60
N ASP A 101 -3.47 -10.21 -18.01
CA ASP A 101 -2.08 -9.78 -17.91
C ASP A 101 -1.83 -8.68 -16.86
N LEU A 102 -2.86 -8.21 -16.13
CA LEU A 102 -2.75 -7.05 -15.24
C LEU A 102 -3.24 -7.32 -13.82
N ILE A 103 -2.45 -6.88 -12.85
CA ILE A 103 -2.84 -6.78 -11.45
C ILE A 103 -2.63 -5.36 -10.97
N PHE A 104 -3.67 -4.81 -10.35
CA PHE A 104 -3.66 -3.48 -9.74
C PHE A 104 -3.49 -3.62 -8.23
N VAL A 105 -2.52 -2.91 -7.67
CA VAL A 105 -2.33 -2.76 -6.23
C VAL A 105 -2.61 -1.31 -5.88
N PHE A 106 -3.78 -1.04 -5.34
CA PHE A 106 -4.17 0.26 -4.82
C PHE A 106 -3.50 0.48 -3.48
N ILE A 107 -2.87 1.62 -3.28
CA ILE A 107 -2.04 1.94 -2.12
C ILE A 107 -2.61 3.19 -1.44
N LEU A 108 -2.66 3.17 -0.12
CA LEU A 108 -3.10 4.28 0.71
C LEU A 108 -2.19 4.46 1.91
N CYS A 109 -1.81 5.71 2.14
CA CYS A 109 -1.14 6.13 3.35
C CYS A 109 -2.14 6.59 4.41
N PRO A 110 -2.20 5.94 5.59
CA PRO A 110 -2.96 6.44 6.73
C PRO A 110 -2.47 7.83 7.14
N LEU A 111 -3.40 8.70 7.60
CA LEU A 111 -3.07 10.07 8.00
C LEU A 111 -2.00 10.14 9.09
N ASP A 112 -2.02 9.23 10.06
CA ASP A 112 -1.04 9.22 11.16
C ASP A 112 0.38 8.93 10.64
N ARG A 113 0.50 8.00 9.69
CA ARG A 113 1.78 7.69 9.03
C ARG A 113 2.27 8.86 8.18
N LEU A 114 1.34 9.51 7.47
CA LEU A 114 1.64 10.66 6.61
C LEU A 114 2.10 11.88 7.41
N LYS A 115 1.49 12.15 8.57
CA LYS A 115 1.91 13.23 9.48
C LYS A 115 3.34 13.04 9.96
N GLN A 116 3.71 11.82 10.34
CA GLN A 116 5.09 11.50 10.76
C GLN A 116 6.12 11.80 9.66
N GLU A 117 5.84 11.42 8.41
CA GLU A 117 6.73 11.75 7.29
C GLU A 117 6.72 13.23 6.94
N PHE A 118 5.58 13.90 7.08
CA PHE A 118 5.50 15.34 6.87
C PHE A 118 6.39 16.08 7.85
N ASP A 119 6.29 15.80 9.15
CA ASP A 119 7.12 16.41 10.19
C ASP A 119 8.61 16.14 9.93
N ARG A 120 8.96 14.89 9.59
CA ARG A 120 10.34 14.50 9.25
C ARG A 120 10.86 15.26 8.03
N SER A 121 10.05 15.39 6.98
CA SER A 121 10.41 16.14 5.77
C SER A 121 10.56 17.63 6.06
N ARG A 122 9.71 18.23 6.91
CA ARG A 122 9.83 19.64 7.33
C ARG A 122 11.16 19.91 8.02
N ILE A 123 11.52 19.05 8.98
CA ILE A 123 12.79 19.15 9.72
C ILE A 123 13.97 19.00 8.76
N HIS A 124 13.91 18.03 7.84
CA HIS A 124 14.99 17.81 6.86
C HIS A 124 15.18 19.02 5.93
N ASP A 125 14.09 19.54 5.37
CA ASP A 125 14.12 20.69 4.46
C ASP A 125 14.65 21.95 5.15
N TRP A 126 14.35 22.13 6.45
CA TRP A 126 14.89 23.22 7.26
C TRP A 126 16.39 23.04 7.52
N LEU A 127 16.82 21.84 7.91
CA LEU A 127 18.25 21.54 8.16
C LEU A 127 19.13 21.74 6.92
N VAL A 128 18.61 21.47 5.73
CA VAL A 128 19.33 21.62 4.45
C VAL A 128 19.17 23.04 3.87
N GLY A 129 18.38 23.90 4.50
CA GLY A 129 18.19 25.31 4.09
C GLY A 129 17.24 25.50 2.90
N VAL A 130 16.46 24.48 2.53
CA VAL A 130 15.40 24.59 1.51
C VAL A 130 14.23 25.40 2.06
N ARG A 131 13.92 25.25 3.35
CA ARG A 131 12.95 26.09 4.06
C ARG A 131 13.65 27.18 4.85
N ILE A 132 13.17 28.42 4.65
CA ILE A 132 13.66 29.62 5.34
C ILE A 132 12.82 29.92 6.60
N ARG A 133 11.57 29.44 6.65
CA ARG A 133 10.69 29.64 7.82
C ARG A 133 11.09 28.73 8.96
N ASP A 134 10.92 29.22 10.18
CA ASP A 134 11.15 28.43 11.38
C ASP A 134 10.07 27.35 11.55
N LEU A 135 10.47 26.22 12.13
CA LEU A 135 9.58 25.06 12.33
C LEU A 135 8.34 25.39 13.19
N ASP A 136 8.44 26.37 14.08
CA ASP A 136 7.34 26.82 14.93
C ASP A 136 6.25 27.58 14.15
N GLU A 137 6.61 28.28 13.06
CA GLU A 137 5.69 29.01 12.19
C GLU A 137 4.98 28.09 11.18
N ASP A 138 5.59 26.94 10.89
CA ASP A 138 5.10 25.98 9.91
C ASP A 138 4.06 24.98 10.48
N ARG A 139 3.82 25.00 11.80
CA ARG A 139 2.85 24.09 12.47
C ARG A 139 1.42 24.21 11.96
N ASP A 140 1.02 25.42 11.56
CA ASP A 140 -0.34 25.70 11.08
C ASP A 140 -0.46 25.59 9.55
N VAL A 141 0.65 25.30 8.84
CA VAL A 141 0.63 25.15 7.39
C VAL A 141 0.01 23.80 7.02
N PRO A 142 -1.14 23.78 6.32
CA PRO A 142 -1.79 22.53 5.98
C PRO A 142 -0.97 21.75 4.95
N LEU A 143 -1.01 20.42 5.06
CA LEU A 143 -0.45 19.51 4.07
C LEU A 143 -1.20 19.67 2.74
N THR A 144 -0.46 20.05 1.69
CA THR A 144 -1.02 20.12 0.33
C THR A 144 -1.14 18.74 -0.31
N ASP A 145 -2.02 18.59 -1.30
CA ASP A 145 -2.16 17.33 -2.04
C ASP A 145 -0.86 16.92 -2.74
N SER A 146 -0.11 17.90 -3.25
CA SER A 146 1.19 17.65 -3.88
C SER A 146 2.23 17.13 -2.89
N GLU A 147 2.31 17.72 -1.69
CA GLU A 147 3.18 17.21 -0.62
C GLU A 147 2.74 15.83 -0.16
N ARG A 148 1.44 15.59 -0.02
CA ARG A 148 0.90 14.27 0.30
C ARG A 148 1.39 13.22 -0.69
N LEU A 149 1.18 13.45 -1.99
CA LEU A 149 1.59 12.49 -3.02
C LEU A 149 3.11 12.30 -3.04
N ARG A 150 3.90 13.37 -2.92
CA ARG A 150 5.37 13.29 -2.83
C ARG A 150 5.82 12.42 -1.65
N LEU A 151 5.29 12.66 -0.45
CA LEU A 151 5.67 11.91 0.75
C LEU A 151 5.26 10.44 0.63
N VAL A 152 4.07 10.15 0.10
CA VAL A 152 3.66 8.76 -0.11
C VAL A 152 4.57 8.07 -1.13
N TYR A 153 4.97 8.76 -2.18
CA TYR A 153 5.95 8.24 -3.15
C TYR A 153 7.29 7.93 -2.47
N GLU A 154 7.81 8.83 -1.65
CA GLU A 154 9.05 8.62 -0.90
C GLU A 154 8.96 7.42 0.05
N ILE A 155 7.84 7.24 0.76
CA ILE A 155 7.61 6.04 1.59
C ILE A 155 7.68 4.75 0.73
N ILE A 156 7.19 4.80 -0.51
CA ILE A 156 7.19 3.65 -1.41
C ILE A 156 8.59 3.39 -1.99
N THR A 157 9.35 4.43 -2.35
CA THR A 157 10.56 4.27 -3.16
C THR A 157 11.88 4.39 -2.42
N ASN A 158 11.89 5.02 -1.24
CA ASN A 158 13.13 5.18 -0.48
C ASN A 158 13.71 3.83 -0.08
N PRO A 159 15.04 3.74 0.12
CA PRO A 159 15.65 2.51 0.55
C PRO A 159 15.25 2.17 2.00
N LEU A 160 15.41 0.91 2.38
CA LEU A 160 14.94 0.39 3.67
C LEU A 160 15.58 1.11 4.88
N ASN A 161 16.83 1.56 4.72
CA ASN A 161 17.60 2.30 5.73
C ASN A 161 17.09 3.74 5.93
N GLU A 162 16.32 4.28 4.99
CA GLU A 162 15.76 5.65 5.03
C GLU A 162 14.24 5.66 5.33
N GLY A 163 13.69 4.50 5.67
CA GLY A 163 12.28 4.33 6.05
C GLY A 163 11.34 3.94 4.91
N GLY A 164 11.87 3.56 3.74
CA GLY A 164 11.06 3.11 2.61
C GLY A 164 10.81 1.60 2.53
N ALA A 165 10.07 1.19 1.49
CA ALA A 165 9.40 -0.12 1.37
C ALA A 165 10.31 -1.30 0.98
#